data_AF-A0A522FQC9-F1
#
_entry.id   AF-A0A522FQC9-F1
#
_cell.length_a   1.000
_cell.length_b   1.000
_cell.length_c   1.000
_cell.angle_alpha   90.00
_cell.angle_beta   90.00
_cell.angle_gamma   90.00
#
_symmetry.space_group_name_H-M   'P 1'
#
loop_
_entity.id
_entity.type
_entity.pdbx_description
1 polymer ?
#
loop_
_entity_poly.entity_id
_entity_poly.type
_entity_poly.pdbx_seq_one_letter_code
_entity_poly.pdbx_strand_id
1 'polypeptide(L)'
;MWEKILQGIYELLKNNIAVIVALLIVYLNNRHNLKIKEKELSNDLRKIEKNLESDLKFSIKKDKSDYEKVVHASLIKILFEVQKLHISLSGKCDDYKCVENATNGFIVTFTKYQAIIADSQLFLSSSITNKLYEFYKLLSELLIELKNVQSSKQYELAIVPVNEYSVKLANVIIVIQNEFKDKRDDLEKEINSISLTNFTECCGAQPPDHLRERYYKLKNELRNAYNPDDLKLDIKN
;
A
#
# COMPACT_ATOMS: atom_id res chain seq x y z
N MET A 1 -75.21 19.92 -40.60
CA MET A 1 -74.15 19.12 -41.26
C MET A 1 -73.49 18.16 -40.27
N TRP A 2 -73.16 18.61 -39.06
CA TRP A 2 -72.59 17.78 -37.98
C TRP A 2 -73.52 16.67 -37.44
N GLU A 3 -74.84 16.90 -37.37
CA GLU A 3 -75.78 15.89 -36.87
C GLU A 3 -75.85 14.64 -37.75
N LYS A 4 -75.76 14.79 -39.08
CA LYS A 4 -75.76 13.65 -40.02
C LYS A 4 -74.47 12.83 -39.94
N ILE A 5 -73.34 13.48 -39.64
CA ILE A 5 -72.05 12.81 -39.43
C ILE A 5 -72.08 12.03 -38.11
N LEU A 6 -72.63 12.61 -37.04
CA LEU A 6 -72.82 11.94 -35.75
C LEU A 6 -73.75 10.73 -35.84
N GLN A 7 -74.85 10.83 -36.59
CA GLN A 7 -75.75 9.69 -36.83
C GLN A 7 -75.09 8.57 -37.64
N GLY A 8 -74.32 8.89 -38.68
CA GLY A 8 -73.59 7.88 -39.46
C GLY A 8 -72.52 7.15 -38.65
N ILE A 9 -71.82 7.86 -37.76
CA ILE A 9 -70.85 7.27 -36.83
C ILE A 9 -71.56 6.38 -35.79
N TYR A 10 -72.74 6.80 -35.31
CA TYR A 10 -73.53 6.04 -34.35
C TYR A 10 -74.04 4.70 -34.92
N GLU A 11 -74.51 4.66 -36.17
CA GLU A 11 -74.94 3.40 -36.80
C GLU A 11 -73.77 2.46 -37.11
N LEU A 12 -72.63 3.00 -37.55
CA LEU A 12 -71.39 2.23 -37.74
C LEU A 12 -70.87 1.63 -36.43
N LEU A 13 -70.95 2.39 -35.34
CA LEU A 13 -70.63 1.91 -34.00
C LEU A 13 -71.61 0.80 -33.58
N LYS A 14 -72.92 0.99 -33.77
CA LYS A 14 -73.97 0.05 -33.35
C LYS A 14 -73.88 -1.32 -34.03
N ASN A 15 -73.53 -1.38 -35.31
CA ASN A 15 -73.45 -2.65 -36.05
C ASN A 15 -72.11 -3.39 -35.89
N ASN A 16 -71.03 -2.71 -35.48
CA ASN A 16 -69.68 -3.30 -35.39
C ASN A 16 -69.07 -3.24 -33.99
N ILE A 17 -69.89 -3.07 -32.94
CA ILE A 17 -69.46 -3.03 -31.53
C ILE A 17 -68.51 -4.19 -31.22
N ALA A 18 -68.82 -5.41 -31.66
CA ALA A 18 -68.00 -6.59 -31.40
C ALA A 18 -66.58 -6.49 -31.99
N VAL A 19 -66.44 -5.95 -33.21
CA VAL A 19 -65.14 -5.78 -33.88
C VAL A 19 -64.32 -4.66 -33.22
N ILE A 20 -64.97 -3.55 -32.85
CA ILE A 20 -64.32 -2.42 -32.18
C ILE A 20 -63.85 -2.82 -30.78
N VAL A 21 -64.67 -3.57 -30.04
CA VAL A 21 -64.30 -4.12 -28.73
C VAL A 21 -63.14 -5.12 -28.86
N ALA A 22 -63.16 -6.00 -29.85
CA ALA A 22 -62.06 -6.94 -30.10
C ALA A 22 -60.73 -6.21 -30.40
N LEU A 23 -60.76 -5.16 -31.23
CA LEU A 23 -59.59 -4.33 -31.53
C LEU A 23 -59.09 -3.57 -30.30
N LEU A 24 -60.00 -3.04 -29.47
CA LEU A 24 -59.65 -2.39 -28.20
C LEU A 24 -59.00 -3.36 -27.22
N ILE A 25 -59.53 -4.59 -27.09
CA ILE A 25 -58.96 -5.62 -26.22
C ILE A 25 -57.56 -5.99 -26.71
N VAL A 26 -57.37 -6.24 -28.00
CA VAL A 26 -56.05 -6.55 -28.57
C VAL A 26 -55.08 -5.40 -28.34
N TYR A 27 -55.50 -4.15 -28.55
CA TYR A 27 -54.67 -2.97 -28.32
C TYR A 27 -54.28 -2.82 -26.84
N LEU A 28 -55.24 -2.95 -25.92
CA LEU A 28 -54.99 -2.86 -24.48
C LEU A 28 -54.07 -3.98 -24.00
N ASN A 29 -54.27 -5.21 -24.49
CA ASN A 29 -53.46 -6.36 -24.13
C ASN A 29 -52.03 -6.23 -24.66
N ASN A 30 -51.86 -5.73 -25.89
CA ASN A 30 -50.55 -5.48 -26.48
C ASN A 30 -49.81 -4.35 -25.75
N ARG A 31 -50.51 -3.25 -25.41
CA ARG A 31 -49.95 -2.14 -24.63
C ARG A 31 -49.57 -2.56 -23.21
N HIS A 32 -50.34 -3.43 -22.58
CA HIS A 32 -50.03 -3.96 -21.25
C HIS A 32 -48.82 -4.90 -21.30
N ASN A 33 -48.74 -5.78 -22.29
CA ASN A 33 -47.59 -6.66 -22.50
C ASN A 33 -46.29 -5.89 -22.78
N LEU A 34 -46.35 -4.79 -23.55
CA LEU A 34 -45.19 -3.92 -23.76
C LEU A 34 -44.70 -3.31 -22.45
N LYS A 35 -45.61 -2.81 -21.59
CA LYS A 35 -45.23 -2.27 -20.28
C LYS A 35 -44.67 -3.31 -19.32
N ILE A 36 -45.16 -4.55 -19.37
CA ILE A 36 -44.60 -5.66 -18.58
C ILE A 36 -43.17 -5.95 -19.06
N LYS A 37 -42.96 -6.08 -20.37
CA LYS A 37 -41.64 -6.31 -20.96
C LYS A 37 -40.64 -5.20 -20.63
N GLU A 38 -41.08 -3.93 -20.67
CA GLU A 38 -40.24 -2.79 -20.26
C GLU A 38 -39.83 -2.88 -18.78
N LYS A 39 -40.76 -3.27 -17.89
CA LYS A 39 -40.46 -3.48 -16.47
C LYS A 39 -39.51 -4.64 -16.24
N GLU A 40 -39.72 -5.78 -16.91
CA GLU A 40 -38.81 -6.92 -16.86
C GLU A 40 -37.41 -6.55 -17.32
N LEU A 41 -37.29 -5.88 -18.48
CA LEU A 41 -36.02 -5.40 -19.00
C LEU A 41 -35.33 -4.43 -18.03
N SER A 42 -36.06 -3.49 -17.42
CA SER A 42 -35.49 -2.55 -16.44
C SER A 42 -35.01 -3.24 -15.15
N ASN A 43 -35.70 -4.30 -14.72
CA ASN A 43 -35.30 -5.09 -13.56
C ASN A 43 -34.06 -5.92 -13.87
N ASP A 44 -33.96 -6.48 -15.08
CA ASP A 44 -32.80 -7.24 -15.51
C ASP A 44 -31.57 -6.34 -15.70
N LEU A 45 -31.74 -5.13 -16.27
CA LEU A 45 -30.69 -4.12 -16.33
C LEU A 45 -30.20 -3.72 -14.94
N ARG A 46 -31.09 -3.51 -13.97
CA ARG A 46 -30.71 -3.22 -12.57
C ARG A 46 -29.94 -4.37 -11.91
N LYS A 47 -30.26 -5.62 -12.23
CA LYS A 47 -29.50 -6.78 -11.72
C LYS A 47 -28.11 -6.83 -12.33
N ILE A 48 -28.00 -6.61 -13.64
CA ILE A 48 -26.71 -6.56 -14.35
C ILE A 48 -25.84 -5.45 -13.75
N GLU A 49 -26.40 -4.26 -13.55
CA GLU A 49 -25.68 -3.12 -12.96
C GLU A 49 -25.16 -3.43 -11.55
N LYS A 50 -26.00 -4.03 -10.69
CA LYS A 50 -25.57 -4.46 -9.34
C LYS A 50 -24.47 -5.51 -9.37
N ASN A 51 -24.57 -6.48 -10.29
CA ASN A 51 -23.53 -7.51 -10.45
C ASN A 51 -22.22 -6.89 -10.93
N LEU A 52 -22.28 -6.00 -11.92
CA LEU A 52 -21.12 -5.30 -12.45
C LEU A 52 -20.45 -4.42 -11.38
N GLU A 53 -21.23 -3.71 -10.57
CA GLU A 53 -20.74 -2.90 -9.45
C GLU A 53 -20.07 -3.78 -8.38
N SER A 54 -20.65 -4.94 -8.09
CA SER A 54 -20.08 -5.93 -7.17
C SER A 54 -18.75 -6.48 -7.70
N ASP A 55 -18.69 -6.84 -8.98
CA ASP A 55 -17.48 -7.38 -9.63
C ASP A 55 -16.37 -6.32 -9.72
N LEU A 56 -16.72 -5.06 -9.99
CA LEU A 56 -15.80 -3.92 -9.94
C LEU A 56 -15.26 -3.68 -8.54
N LYS A 57 -16.11 -3.68 -7.51
CA LYS A 57 -15.66 -3.55 -6.12
C LYS A 57 -14.76 -4.72 -5.71
N PHE A 58 -15.08 -5.93 -6.15
CA PHE A 58 -14.29 -7.12 -5.87
C PHE A 58 -12.91 -7.07 -6.55
N SER A 59 -12.85 -6.71 -7.83
CA SER A 59 -11.58 -6.57 -8.57
C SER A 59 -10.70 -5.47 -7.98
N ILE A 60 -11.24 -4.28 -7.69
CA ILE A 60 -10.49 -3.20 -7.02
C ILE A 60 -9.95 -3.66 -5.65
N LYS A 61 -10.76 -4.39 -4.88
CA LYS A 61 -10.33 -4.93 -3.58
C LYS A 61 -9.21 -5.96 -3.75
N LYS A 62 -9.29 -6.82 -4.77
CA LYS A 62 -8.27 -7.83 -5.07
C LYS A 62 -6.96 -7.16 -5.49
N ASP A 63 -7.00 -6.22 -6.44
CA ASP A 63 -5.82 -5.50 -6.91
C ASP A 63 -5.12 -4.77 -5.76
N LYS A 64 -5.90 -4.10 -4.89
CA LYS A 64 -5.35 -3.47 -3.68
C LYS A 64 -4.65 -4.46 -2.75
N SER A 65 -5.20 -5.68 -2.59
CA SER A 65 -4.57 -6.74 -1.78
C SER A 65 -3.21 -7.12 -2.34
N ASP A 66 -3.12 -7.26 -3.66
CA ASP A 66 -1.87 -7.64 -4.33
C ASP A 66 -0.79 -6.57 -4.16
N TYR A 67 -1.13 -5.27 -4.24
CA TYR A 67 -0.19 -4.18 -3.93
C TYR A 67 0.28 -4.20 -2.47
N GLU A 68 -0.61 -4.42 -1.50
CA GLU A 68 -0.26 -4.51 -0.08
C GLU A 68 0.70 -5.69 0.19
N LYS A 69 0.47 -6.84 -0.45
CA LYS A 69 1.37 -8.02 -0.39
C LYS A 69 2.74 -7.73 -0.99
N VAL A 70 2.78 -7.07 -2.14
CA VAL A 70 4.05 -6.70 -2.81
C VAL A 70 4.86 -5.74 -1.94
N VAL A 71 4.21 -4.76 -1.32
CA VAL A 71 4.84 -3.80 -0.40
C VAL A 71 5.37 -4.52 0.84
N HIS A 72 4.55 -5.35 1.48
CA HIS A 72 4.96 -6.13 2.65
C HIS A 72 6.16 -7.04 2.35
N ALA A 73 6.10 -7.81 1.26
CA ALA A 73 7.20 -8.67 0.84
C ALA A 73 8.48 -7.88 0.55
N SER A 74 8.36 -6.68 -0.04
CA SER A 74 9.50 -5.80 -0.31
C SER A 74 10.12 -5.24 0.97
N LEU A 75 9.31 -4.84 1.94
CA LEU A 75 9.79 -4.39 3.26
C LEU A 75 10.56 -5.50 4.00
N ILE A 76 10.03 -6.71 3.99
CA ILE A 76 10.71 -7.87 4.60
C ILE A 76 12.03 -8.17 3.90
N LYS A 77 12.08 -8.09 2.57
CA LYS A 77 13.33 -8.24 1.81
C LYS A 77 14.36 -7.17 2.16
N ILE A 78 13.95 -5.91 2.33
CA ILE A 78 14.85 -4.85 2.79
C ILE A 78 15.41 -5.18 4.18
N LEU A 79 14.58 -5.67 5.10
CA LEU A 79 15.04 -6.05 6.44
C LEU A 79 16.05 -7.21 6.41
N PHE A 80 15.87 -8.19 5.50
CA PHE A 80 16.89 -9.22 5.25
C PHE A 80 18.21 -8.65 4.72
N GLU A 81 18.17 -7.62 3.87
CA GLU A 81 19.40 -6.95 3.42
C GLU A 81 20.09 -6.19 4.57
N VAL A 82 19.33 -5.61 5.51
CA VAL A 82 19.89 -5.03 6.75
C VAL A 82 20.57 -6.11 7.61
N GLN A 83 20.00 -7.32 7.70
CA GLN A 83 20.65 -8.44 8.40
C GLN A 83 21.94 -8.88 7.71
N LYS A 84 21.96 -8.94 6.38
CA LYS A 84 23.20 -9.24 5.63
C LYS A 84 24.25 -8.15 5.84
N LEU A 85 23.84 -6.89 5.91
CA LEU A 85 24.70 -5.78 6.27
C LEU A 85 25.28 -5.97 7.68
N HIS A 86 24.45 -6.35 8.66
CA HIS A 86 24.90 -6.68 10.01
C HIS A 86 25.94 -7.80 10.02
N ILE A 87 25.69 -8.92 9.31
CA ILE A 87 26.61 -10.05 9.21
C ILE A 87 27.94 -9.62 8.59
N SER A 88 27.89 -8.85 7.51
CA SER A 88 29.08 -8.36 6.80
C SER A 88 29.95 -7.47 7.69
N LEU A 89 29.32 -6.65 8.53
CA LEU A 89 30.00 -5.74 9.45
C LEU A 89 30.37 -6.38 10.80
N SER A 90 29.77 -7.53 11.14
CA SER A 90 30.12 -8.31 12.34
C SER A 90 31.40 -9.13 12.16
N GLY A 91 31.88 -9.30 10.92
CA GLY A 91 33.22 -9.81 10.66
C GLY A 91 34.31 -8.85 11.13
N LYS A 92 35.57 -9.28 11.15
CA LYS A 92 36.70 -8.37 11.37
C LYS A 92 36.81 -7.40 10.18
N CYS A 93 36.11 -6.27 10.24
CA CYS A 93 36.31 -5.16 9.31
C CYS A 93 37.59 -4.42 9.71
N ASP A 94 38.70 -4.77 9.09
CA ASP A 94 40.01 -4.17 9.36
C ASP A 94 40.27 -2.88 8.53
N ASP A 95 39.40 -2.54 7.57
CA ASP A 95 39.60 -1.44 6.62
C ASP A 95 38.30 -0.69 6.22
N TYR A 96 38.43 0.57 5.81
CA TYR A 96 37.33 1.45 5.37
C TYR A 96 36.52 0.84 4.22
N LYS A 97 37.19 0.09 3.34
CA LYS A 97 36.57 -0.60 2.20
C LYS A 97 35.52 -1.62 2.65
N CYS A 98 35.67 -2.19 3.84
CA CYS A 98 34.72 -3.17 4.37
C CYS A 98 33.34 -2.53 4.59
N VAL A 99 33.32 -1.39 5.30
CA VAL A 99 32.08 -0.64 5.58
C VAL A 99 31.50 -0.05 4.29
N GLU A 100 32.34 0.53 3.45
CA GLU A 100 31.91 1.14 2.19
C GLU A 100 31.31 0.12 1.22
N ASN A 101 31.98 -1.01 0.99
CA ASN A 101 31.49 -2.04 0.07
C ASN A 101 30.19 -2.67 0.58
N ALA A 102 30.10 -2.97 1.88
CA ALA A 102 28.89 -3.53 2.47
C ALA A 102 27.71 -2.54 2.36
N THR A 103 27.95 -1.26 2.65
CA THR A 103 26.94 -0.19 2.56
C THR A 103 26.50 0.04 1.11
N ASN A 104 27.43 0.07 0.16
CA ASN A 104 27.10 0.24 -1.27
C ASN A 104 26.31 -0.95 -1.82
N GLY A 105 26.67 -2.19 -1.46
CA GLY A 105 25.91 -3.38 -1.83
C GLY A 105 24.49 -3.37 -1.27
N PHE A 106 24.34 -2.89 -0.03
CA PHE A 106 23.03 -2.67 0.58
C PHE A 106 22.21 -1.61 -0.19
N ILE A 107 22.78 -0.44 -0.49
CA ILE A 107 22.10 0.65 -1.19
C ILE A 107 21.54 0.19 -2.55
N VAL A 108 22.35 -0.51 -3.37
CA VAL A 108 21.91 -1.01 -4.68
C VAL A 108 20.69 -1.91 -4.56
N THR A 109 20.71 -2.82 -3.58
CA THR A 109 19.62 -3.78 -3.37
C THR A 109 18.39 -3.10 -2.77
N PHE A 110 18.59 -2.15 -1.86
CA PHE A 110 17.55 -1.31 -1.28
C PHE A 110 16.81 -0.50 -2.35
N THR A 111 17.53 0.19 -3.24
CA THR A 111 16.93 1.02 -4.30
C THR A 111 16.00 0.21 -5.21
N LYS A 112 16.36 -1.06 -5.49
CA LYS A 112 15.50 -1.98 -6.24
C LYS A 112 14.15 -2.20 -5.54
N TYR A 113 14.15 -2.47 -4.24
CA TYR A 113 12.91 -2.71 -3.50
C TYR A 113 12.13 -1.42 -3.23
N GLN A 114 12.83 -0.29 -3.07
CA GLN A 114 12.20 1.02 -2.97
C GLN A 114 11.39 1.37 -4.23
N ALA A 115 11.93 1.09 -5.42
CA ALA A 115 11.20 1.30 -6.67
C ALA A 115 9.90 0.49 -6.73
N ILE A 116 9.95 -0.80 -6.34
CA ILE A 116 8.78 -1.68 -6.29
C ILE A 116 7.72 -1.15 -5.31
N ILE A 117 8.14 -0.65 -4.15
CA ILE A 117 7.22 -0.04 -3.17
C ILE A 117 6.61 1.24 -3.74
N ALA A 118 7.42 2.09 -4.39
CA ALA A 118 6.96 3.36 -4.96
C ALA A 118 5.88 3.14 -6.03
N ASP A 119 6.05 2.15 -6.91
CA ASP A 119 5.05 1.79 -7.93
C ASP A 119 3.72 1.35 -7.30
N SER A 120 3.78 0.75 -6.11
CA SER A 120 2.60 0.27 -5.38
C SER A 120 2.01 1.32 -4.43
N GLN A 121 2.72 2.41 -4.14
CA GLN A 121 2.38 3.36 -3.08
C GLN A 121 1.09 4.14 -3.35
N LEU A 122 0.76 4.40 -4.61
CA LEU A 122 -0.47 5.08 -5.02
C LEU A 122 -1.75 4.33 -4.62
N PHE A 123 -1.65 3.02 -4.41
CA PHE A 123 -2.78 2.16 -4.07
C PHE A 123 -2.93 1.94 -2.55
N LEU A 124 -2.00 2.49 -1.76
CA LEU A 124 -1.99 2.36 -0.30
C LEU A 124 -2.77 3.50 0.36
N SER A 125 -3.26 3.24 1.58
CA SER A 125 -3.86 4.30 2.40
C SER A 125 -2.78 5.28 2.90
N SER A 126 -3.17 6.53 3.14
CA SER A 126 -2.29 7.58 3.69
C SER A 126 -1.57 7.17 4.99
N SER A 127 -2.23 6.41 5.86
CA SER A 127 -1.61 5.89 7.10
C SER A 127 -0.38 5.03 6.80
N ILE A 128 -0.53 4.03 5.93
CA ILE A 128 0.56 3.16 5.47
C ILE A 128 1.65 3.98 4.78
N THR A 129 1.27 4.92 3.92
CA THR A 129 2.23 5.80 3.24
C THR A 129 3.10 6.60 4.23
N ASN A 130 2.50 7.13 5.30
CA ASN A 130 3.26 7.81 6.35
C ASN A 130 4.22 6.87 7.08
N LYS A 131 3.83 5.60 7.31
CA LYS A 131 4.71 4.58 7.88
C LYS A 131 5.85 4.18 6.94
N LEU A 132 5.62 4.17 5.63
CA LEU A 132 6.69 4.00 4.66
C LEU A 132 7.70 5.16 4.71
N TYR A 133 7.24 6.40 4.87
CA TYR A 133 8.17 7.54 5.07
C TYR A 133 8.96 7.44 6.37
N GLU A 134 8.33 7.00 7.46
CA GLU A 134 9.02 6.69 8.72
C GLU A 134 10.10 5.61 8.52
N PHE A 135 9.77 4.55 7.78
CA PHE A 135 10.71 3.48 7.41
C PHE A 135 11.91 4.01 6.61
N TYR A 136 11.68 4.82 5.57
CA TYR A 136 12.75 5.42 4.76
C TYR A 136 13.60 6.41 5.53
N LYS A 137 13.01 7.16 6.46
CA LYS A 137 13.74 8.03 7.38
C LYS A 137 14.73 7.23 8.23
N LEU A 138 14.27 6.14 8.84
CA LEU A 138 15.14 5.26 9.65
C LEU A 138 16.29 4.67 8.84
N LEU A 139 16.03 4.26 7.59
CA LEU A 139 17.09 3.80 6.70
C LEU A 139 18.11 4.90 6.38
N SER A 140 17.63 6.10 6.10
CA SER A 140 18.50 7.24 5.81
C SER A 140 19.39 7.59 7.01
N GLU A 141 18.80 7.57 8.21
CA GLU A 141 19.55 7.76 9.46
C GLU A 141 20.61 6.67 9.66
N LEU A 142 20.29 5.38 9.41
CA LEU A 142 21.28 4.31 9.45
C LEU A 142 22.46 4.55 8.50
N LEU A 143 22.20 4.97 7.26
CA LEU A 143 23.26 5.27 6.29
C LEU A 143 24.15 6.44 6.74
N ILE A 144 23.55 7.47 7.34
CA ILE A 144 24.30 8.60 7.92
C ILE A 144 25.19 8.11 9.07
N GLU A 145 24.67 7.28 9.97
CA GLU A 145 25.43 6.72 11.08
C GLU A 145 26.59 5.84 10.61
N LEU A 146 26.39 5.02 9.58
CA LEU A 146 27.47 4.23 8.97
C LEU A 146 28.54 5.11 8.33
N LYS A 147 28.16 6.20 7.66
CA LYS A 147 29.10 7.18 7.10
C LYS A 147 29.89 7.89 8.20
N ASN A 148 29.25 8.21 9.33
CA ASN A 148 29.90 8.82 10.49
C ASN A 148 30.95 7.88 11.10
N VAL A 149 30.60 6.59 11.26
CA VAL A 149 31.52 5.55 11.72
C VAL A 149 32.69 5.36 10.75
N GLN A 150 32.43 5.36 9.44
CA GLN A 150 33.48 5.29 8.42
C GLN A 150 34.42 6.49 8.52
N SER A 151 33.87 7.69 8.68
CA SER A 151 34.65 8.95 8.76
C SER A 151 35.51 9.03 10.03
N SER A 152 35.05 8.44 11.14
CA SER A 152 35.79 8.38 12.40
C SER A 152 36.83 7.25 12.45
N LYS A 153 36.87 6.38 11.42
CA LYS A 153 37.77 5.22 11.30
C LYS A 153 37.60 4.16 12.39
N GLN A 154 36.47 4.17 13.11
CA GLN A 154 36.15 3.20 14.17
C GLN A 154 35.21 2.12 13.62
N TYR A 155 35.66 1.38 12.61
CA TYR A 155 34.83 0.48 11.80
C TYR A 155 34.14 -0.62 12.63
N GLU A 156 34.76 -1.03 13.74
CA GLU A 156 34.20 -2.02 14.67
C GLU A 156 32.88 -1.55 15.31
N LEU A 157 32.60 -0.24 15.32
CA LEU A 157 31.37 0.32 15.86
C LEU A 157 30.19 0.23 14.89
N ALA A 158 30.42 -0.11 13.62
CA ALA A 158 29.38 -0.12 12.58
C ALA A 158 28.26 -1.13 12.86
N ILE A 159 28.55 -2.18 13.63
CA ILE A 159 27.56 -3.18 14.06
C ILE A 159 26.47 -2.59 14.96
N VAL A 160 26.81 -1.58 15.77
CA VAL A 160 25.90 -0.98 16.77
C VAL A 160 24.70 -0.29 16.12
N PRO A 161 24.87 0.72 15.24
CA PRO A 161 23.74 1.36 14.59
C PRO A 161 22.95 0.37 13.73
N VAL A 162 23.59 -0.59 13.05
CA VAL A 162 22.87 -1.57 12.23
C VAL A 162 21.94 -2.42 13.09
N ASN A 163 22.42 -2.90 14.25
CA ASN A 163 21.59 -3.64 15.19
C ASN A 163 20.41 -2.77 15.68
N GLU A 164 20.66 -1.56 16.18
CA GLU A 164 19.59 -0.68 16.69
C GLU A 164 18.54 -0.31 15.63
N TYR A 165 18.98 0.06 14.44
CA TYR A 165 18.08 0.45 13.36
C TYR A 165 17.31 -0.75 12.80
N SER A 166 17.88 -1.96 12.81
CA SER A 166 17.17 -3.17 12.41
C SER A 166 15.92 -3.42 13.27
N VAL A 167 16.01 -3.22 14.58
CA VAL A 167 14.88 -3.33 15.51
C VAL A 167 13.82 -2.27 15.21
N LYS A 168 14.24 -1.01 15.03
CA LYS A 168 13.31 0.08 14.71
C LYS A 168 12.58 -0.17 13.38
N LEU A 169 13.29 -0.63 12.37
CA LEU A 169 12.73 -0.99 11.06
C LEU A 169 11.75 -2.15 11.17
N ALA A 170 12.10 -3.20 11.91
CA ALA A 170 11.20 -4.33 12.17
C ALA A 170 9.89 -3.88 12.84
N ASN A 171 9.98 -2.99 13.84
CA ASN A 171 8.80 -2.43 14.50
C ASN A 171 7.88 -1.68 13.53
N VAL A 172 8.43 -0.86 12.63
CA VAL A 172 7.62 -0.16 11.62
C VAL A 172 6.94 -1.16 10.67
N ILE A 173 7.63 -2.22 10.25
CA ILE A 173 7.05 -3.27 9.41
C ILE A 173 5.92 -3.99 10.14
N ILE A 174 6.07 -4.30 11.43
CA ILE A 174 5.02 -4.92 12.26
C ILE A 174 3.78 -4.02 12.31
N VAL A 175 3.96 -2.71 12.48
CA VAL A 175 2.83 -1.76 12.48
C VAL A 175 2.12 -1.74 11.12
N ILE A 176 2.88 -1.64 10.02
CA ILE A 176 2.32 -1.71 8.64
C ILE A 176 1.55 -3.01 8.44
N GLN A 177 2.12 -4.12 8.89
CA GLN A 177 1.50 -5.44 8.80
C GLN A 177 0.18 -5.50 9.56
N ASN A 178 0.13 -5.00 10.79
CA ASN A 178 -1.08 -5.00 11.60
C ASN A 178 -2.17 -4.14 10.94
N GLU A 179 -1.81 -3.00 10.36
CA GLU A 179 -2.77 -2.19 9.59
C GLU A 179 -3.31 -2.88 8.32
N PHE A 180 -2.53 -3.77 7.70
CA PHE A 180 -3.04 -4.62 6.61
C PHE A 180 -4.00 -5.70 7.12
N LYS A 181 -3.72 -6.29 8.29
CA LYS A 181 -4.57 -7.32 8.93
C LYS A 181 -5.89 -6.76 9.45
N ASP A 182 -5.86 -5.65 10.19
CA ASP A 182 -7.04 -5.04 10.84
C ASP A 182 -8.13 -4.64 9.82
N LYS A 183 -7.76 -4.52 8.54
CA LYS A 183 -8.68 -4.18 7.47
C LYS A 183 -9.28 -5.42 6.79
N ARG A 184 -8.74 -6.64 6.96
CA ARG A 184 -9.05 -7.83 6.13
C ARG A 184 -8.64 -9.22 6.72
N ASP A 185 -9.63 -10.06 7.01
CA ASP A 185 -9.47 -11.46 7.46
C ASP A 185 -8.72 -12.39 6.46
N ASP A 186 -8.77 -12.08 5.15
CA ASP A 186 -8.13 -12.89 4.10
C ASP A 186 -6.61 -12.72 4.06
N LEU A 187 -6.10 -11.52 4.37
CA LEU A 187 -4.68 -11.24 4.52
C LEU A 187 -4.14 -11.80 5.84
N GLU A 188 -4.99 -11.94 6.86
CA GLU A 188 -4.60 -12.45 8.18
C GLU A 188 -3.99 -13.86 8.09
N LYS A 189 -4.58 -14.77 7.30
CA LYS A 189 -4.11 -16.16 7.16
C LYS A 189 -2.76 -16.29 6.47
N GLU A 190 -2.48 -15.50 5.44
CA GLU A 190 -1.20 -15.53 4.72
C GLU A 190 -0.10 -14.81 5.50
N ILE A 191 -0.44 -13.69 6.15
CA ILE A 191 0.53 -12.87 6.91
C ILE A 191 0.85 -13.49 8.27
N ASN A 192 -0.10 -14.16 8.95
CA ASN A 192 0.14 -14.87 10.22
C ASN A 192 1.16 -16.01 10.11
N SER A 193 1.46 -16.50 8.89
CA SER A 193 2.50 -17.51 8.68
C SER A 193 3.92 -16.99 9.00
N ILE A 194 4.11 -15.67 9.06
CA ILE A 194 5.38 -15.03 9.38
C ILE A 194 5.30 -14.45 10.80
N SER A 195 5.85 -15.15 11.79
CA SER A 195 6.05 -14.60 13.14
C SER A 195 7.06 -13.45 13.07
N LEU A 196 6.57 -12.22 12.88
CA LEU A 196 7.41 -11.03 12.80
C LEU A 196 8.06 -10.64 14.14
N THR A 197 7.60 -11.20 15.26
CA THR A 197 8.24 -10.99 16.57
C THR A 197 9.70 -11.44 16.56
N ASN A 198 10.03 -12.46 15.77
CA ASN A 198 11.41 -12.90 15.63
C ASN A 198 12.26 -11.92 14.81
N PHE A 199 11.64 -10.97 14.10
CA PHE A 199 12.37 -9.97 13.32
C PHE A 199 12.91 -8.82 14.17
N THR A 200 12.34 -8.55 15.35
CA THR A 200 12.95 -7.59 16.29
C THR A 200 14.27 -8.10 16.87
N GLU A 201 14.51 -9.41 16.77
CA GLU A 201 15.75 -10.07 17.19
C GLU A 201 16.59 -10.55 15.99
N CYS A 202 16.28 -10.09 14.77
CA CYS A 202 16.85 -10.69 13.56
C CYS A 202 18.36 -10.49 13.39
N CYS A 203 18.93 -9.47 14.02
CA CYS A 203 20.38 -9.25 14.02
C CYS A 203 21.09 -10.00 15.16
N GLY A 204 20.39 -10.91 15.85
CA GLY A 204 20.95 -11.70 16.95
C GLY A 204 21.06 -10.91 18.25
N ALA A 205 21.95 -11.38 19.12
CA ALA A 205 22.19 -10.75 20.42
C ALA A 205 22.68 -9.29 20.26
N GLN A 206 22.34 -8.45 21.24
CA GLN A 206 22.82 -7.08 21.25
C GLN A 206 24.36 -7.02 21.22
N PRO A 207 24.94 -6.02 20.52
CA PRO A 207 26.37 -5.79 20.55
C PRO A 207 26.85 -5.59 22.00
N PRO A 208 28.07 -6.05 22.34
CA PRO A 208 28.65 -5.87 23.67
C PRO A 208 28.60 -4.43 24.17
N ASP A 209 28.36 -4.26 25.48
CA ASP A 209 28.15 -2.93 26.08
C ASP A 209 29.32 -1.96 25.83
N HIS A 210 30.56 -2.47 25.85
CA HIS A 210 31.74 -1.65 25.56
C HIS A 210 31.74 -1.05 24.15
N LEU A 211 31.18 -1.73 23.14
CA LEU A 211 31.04 -1.19 21.78
C LEU A 211 29.92 -0.15 21.75
N ARG A 212 28.81 -0.42 22.44
CA ARG A 212 27.67 0.51 22.52
C ARG A 212 28.05 1.83 23.18
N GLU A 213 28.74 1.77 24.31
CA GLU A 213 29.24 2.97 25.01
C GLU A 213 30.17 3.80 24.13
N ARG A 214 31.12 3.15 23.44
CA ARG A 214 32.03 3.81 22.48
C ARG A 214 31.26 4.45 21.32
N TYR A 215 30.26 3.76 20.78
CA TYR A 215 29.40 4.29 19.74
C TYR A 215 28.61 5.52 20.19
N TYR A 216 27.99 5.50 21.38
CA TYR A 216 27.26 6.67 21.88
C TYR A 216 28.18 7.84 22.20
N LYS A 217 29.39 7.57 22.66
CA LYS A 217 30.39 8.63 22.86
C LYS A 217 30.74 9.31 21.54
N LEU A 218 31.06 8.52 20.51
CA LEU A 218 31.33 9.03 19.16
C LEU A 218 30.13 9.83 18.61
N LYS A 219 28.91 9.30 18.74
CA LYS A 219 27.68 9.96 18.29
C LYS A 219 27.46 11.30 18.97
N ASN A 220 27.69 11.39 20.28
CA ASN A 220 27.58 12.63 21.03
C ASN A 220 28.67 13.64 20.66
N GLU A 221 29.90 13.18 20.45
CA GLU A 221 31.02 14.03 19.99
C GLU A 221 30.71 14.66 18.64
N LEU A 222 30.23 13.87 17.67
CA LEU A 222 29.85 14.36 16.34
C LEU A 222 28.64 15.31 16.39
N ARG A 223 27.67 15.05 17.27
CA ARG A 223 26.52 15.94 17.46
C ARG A 223 26.94 17.28 18.07
N ASN A 224 27.84 17.27 19.04
CA ASN A 224 28.32 18.47 19.71
C ASN A 224 29.31 19.28 18.83
N ALA A 225 30.00 18.62 17.90
CA ALA A 225 30.81 19.27 16.88
C ALA A 225 29.97 19.99 15.82
N TYR A 226 28.68 19.68 15.71
CA TYR A 226 27.75 20.35 14.81
C TYR A 226 26.98 21.44 15.57
N ASN A 227 27.55 22.66 15.63
CA ASN A 227 26.87 23.81 16.20
C ASN A 227 26.03 24.50 15.10
N PRO A 228 24.68 24.56 15.20
CA PRO A 228 23.84 25.16 14.16
C PRO A 228 24.07 26.66 13.94
N ASP A 229 24.79 27.34 14.83
CA ASP A 229 25.21 28.74 14.65
C ASP A 229 26.39 28.92 13.68
N ASP A 230 27.12 27.85 13.34
CA ASP A 230 28.23 27.91 12.37
C ASP A 230 27.73 27.99 10.91
N LEU A 231 26.41 27.83 10.67
CA LEU A 231 25.80 27.95 9.34
C LEU A 231 25.45 29.40 8.93
N LYS A 232 25.76 30.41 9.76
CA LYS A 232 25.43 31.83 9.48
C LYS A 232 26.50 32.60 8.71
N LEU A 233 27.60 31.97 8.31
CA LEU A 233 28.66 32.60 7.52
C LEU A 233 28.81 31.86 6.19
N ASP A 234 27.97 32.22 5.21
CA ASP A 234 28.31 32.27 3.77
C ASP A 234 27.07 32.57 2.89
N ILE A 235 26.24 33.52 3.31
CA ILE A 235 25.35 34.25 2.40
C ILE A 235 25.72 35.73 2.46
N LYS A 236 26.94 36.02 2.01
CA LYS A 236 27.33 37.33 1.50
C LYS A 236 28.24 37.11 0.29
N ASN A 237 27.61 37.07 -0.88
CA ASN A 237 27.98 37.84 -2.06
C ASN A 237 26.89 37.70 -3.12
#